data_AF-A0A848LLQ8-F1
#
_entry.id   AF-A0A848LLQ8-F1
#
_cell.length_a   1.000
_cell.length_b   1.000
_cell.length_c   1.000
_cell.angle_alpha   90.00
_cell.angle_beta   90.00
_cell.angle_gamma   90.00
#
_symmetry.space_group_name_H-M   'P 1'
#
loop_
_entity.id
_entity.type
_entity.pdbx_description
1 polymer ?
#
loop_
_entity_poly.entity_id
_entity_poly.type
_entity_poly.pdbx_seq_one_letter_code
_entity_poly.pdbx_strand_id
1 'polypeptide(L)'
;MKTKSLMYALGLMATVSAPVAAAVDCPSNYTSLQVRVQPNTSTAWTTSLTVLNGTNVHIGVFYNGWGTTVANGSVDLYAIEGSLAIPISTGWDIWWKPSRASRWSFQAFCHGRALSSDIATVTWN
;
A
#
# COMPACT_ATOMS: atom_id res chain seq x y z
N MET A 1 -24.37 -46.77 -34.11
CA MET A 1 -23.28 -45.90 -33.61
C MET A 1 -23.41 -44.51 -34.24
N LYS A 2 -23.74 -43.49 -33.44
CA LYS A 2 -23.64 -42.06 -33.79
C LYS A 2 -23.43 -41.28 -32.49
N THR A 3 -22.18 -40.93 -32.21
CA THR A 3 -21.74 -40.04 -31.13
C THR A 3 -22.03 -38.60 -31.51
N LYS A 4 -22.64 -37.82 -30.62
CA LYS A 4 -22.68 -36.35 -30.73
C LYS A 4 -22.35 -35.70 -29.38
N SER A 5 -21.07 -35.33 -29.30
CA SER A 5 -20.41 -34.21 -28.63
C SER A 5 -21.13 -33.50 -27.47
N LEU A 6 -20.50 -33.59 -26.29
CA LEU A 6 -20.60 -32.63 -25.20
C LEU A 6 -20.24 -31.22 -25.71
N MET A 7 -21.15 -30.26 -25.57
CA MET A 7 -20.82 -28.83 -25.64
C MET A 7 -20.32 -28.39 -24.26
N TYR A 8 -19.03 -28.04 -24.17
CA TYR A 8 -18.46 -27.33 -23.03
C TYR A 8 -18.96 -25.87 -23.07
N ALA A 9 -19.76 -25.48 -22.07
CA ALA A 9 -20.06 -24.09 -21.80
C ALA A 9 -18.83 -23.45 -21.15
N LEU A 10 -18.03 -22.75 -21.95
CA LEU A 10 -16.93 -21.92 -21.49
C LEU A 10 -17.54 -20.65 -20.86
N GLY A 11 -17.68 -20.66 -19.53
CA GLY A 11 -18.15 -19.52 -18.75
C GLY A 11 -17.18 -18.35 -18.91
N LEU A 12 -17.66 -17.31 -19.57
CA LEU A 12 -17.01 -16.02 -19.76
C LEU A 12 -16.76 -15.37 -18.39
N MET A 13 -15.52 -15.41 -17.89
CA MET A 13 -15.12 -14.63 -16.71
C MET A 13 -15.14 -13.15 -17.10
N ALA A 14 -16.16 -12.43 -16.63
CA ALA A 14 -16.21 -10.97 -16.77
C ALA A 14 -15.03 -10.37 -15.99
N THR A 15 -14.03 -9.88 -16.72
CA THR A 15 -12.99 -9.02 -16.14
C THR A 15 -13.66 -7.73 -15.70
N VAL A 16 -13.82 -7.55 -14.39
CA VAL A 16 -14.21 -6.27 -13.82
C VAL A 16 -13.02 -5.32 -14.04
N SER A 17 -12.99 -4.63 -15.17
CA SER A 17 -12.03 -3.55 -15.39
C SER A 17 -12.53 -2.35 -14.59
N ALA A 18 -12.18 -2.32 -13.30
CA ALA A 18 -12.23 -1.06 -12.57
C ALA A 18 -11.39 -0.04 -13.36
N PRO A 19 -11.84 1.22 -13.50
CA PRO A 19 -11.00 2.24 -14.10
C PRO A 19 -9.73 2.34 -13.25
N VAL A 20 -8.61 1.90 -13.83
CA VAL A 20 -7.29 2.15 -13.23
C VAL A 20 -7.11 3.66 -13.33
N ALA A 21 -7.27 4.36 -12.21
CA ALA A 21 -6.84 5.75 -12.13
C ALA A 21 -5.40 5.75 -12.64
N ALA A 22 -5.13 6.52 -13.70
CA ALA A 22 -3.83 6.52 -14.33
C ALA A 22 -2.78 6.87 -13.27
N ALA A 23 -1.83 5.95 -13.05
CA ALA A 23 -0.68 6.17 -12.20
C ALA A 23 -0.01 7.48 -12.62
N VAL A 24 0.24 8.37 -11.65
CA VAL A 24 0.91 9.63 -11.91
C VAL A 24 2.37 9.42 -11.57
N ASP A 25 3.28 9.51 -12.54
CA ASP A 25 4.71 9.38 -12.24
C ASP A 25 5.13 10.35 -11.14
N CYS A 26 6.03 9.93 -10.25
CA CYS A 26 6.53 10.85 -9.25
C CYS A 26 7.19 12.07 -9.92
N PRO A 27 6.93 13.27 -9.39
CA PRO A 27 7.65 14.47 -9.77
C PRO A 27 9.18 14.29 -9.78
N SER A 28 9.85 14.92 -10.75
CA SER A 28 11.30 14.82 -10.93
C SER A 28 12.10 15.34 -9.73
N ASN A 29 11.52 16.26 -8.95
CA ASN A 29 12.11 16.81 -7.74
C ASN A 29 12.09 15.86 -6.53
N TYR A 30 11.44 14.70 -6.62
CA TYR A 30 11.53 13.70 -5.55
C TYR A 30 12.90 13.01 -5.63
N THR A 31 13.60 12.97 -4.51
CA THR A 31 14.92 12.33 -4.34
C THR A 31 14.86 11.16 -3.36
N SER A 32 13.86 11.13 -2.48
CA SER A 32 13.61 10.05 -1.52
C SER A 32 12.14 10.02 -1.10
N LEU A 33 11.69 8.87 -0.63
CA LEU A 33 10.40 8.64 0.02
C LEU A 33 10.59 8.29 1.50
N GLN A 34 9.64 8.71 2.32
CA GLN A 34 9.61 8.42 3.76
C GLN A 34 8.24 7.92 4.17
N VAL A 35 8.16 6.69 4.70
CA VAL A 35 6.92 6.11 5.22
C VAL A 35 6.85 6.34 6.73
N ARG A 36 5.74 6.89 7.22
CA ARG A 36 5.54 7.12 8.65
C ARG A 36 4.18 6.61 9.09
N VAL A 37 4.07 6.34 10.39
CA VAL A 37 2.86 5.83 11.02
C VAL A 37 2.51 6.66 12.24
N GLN A 38 1.23 6.75 12.56
CA GLN A 38 0.73 7.35 13.80
C GLN A 38 -0.54 6.60 14.26
N PRO A 39 -0.78 6.46 15.57
CA PRO A 39 -1.98 5.81 16.08
C PRO A 39 -3.24 6.68 15.85
N ASN A 40 -3.06 8.00 15.75
CA ASN A 40 -4.12 8.95 15.43
C ASN A 40 -3.55 10.28 14.90
N THR A 41 -4.43 11.17 14.41
CA THR A 41 -4.06 12.47 13.84
C THR A 41 -3.52 13.49 14.83
N SER A 42 -3.67 13.25 16.14
CA SER A 42 -3.16 14.13 17.19
C SER A 42 -1.77 13.72 17.68
N THR A 43 -1.30 12.54 17.29
CA THR A 43 0.02 12.02 17.66
C THR A 43 1.01 12.34 16.55
N ALA A 44 2.25 12.69 16.90
CA ALA A 44 3.29 12.91 15.89
C ALA A 44 3.58 11.61 15.11
N TRP A 45 3.90 11.73 13.83
CA TRP A 45 4.30 10.56 13.06
C TRP A 45 5.61 9.95 13.59
N THR A 46 5.80 8.66 13.32
CA THR A 46 6.97 7.90 13.74
C THR A 46 7.30 6.83 12.71
N THR A 47 8.47 6.21 12.80
CA THR A 47 8.86 5.05 11.99
C THR A 47 8.53 3.73 12.68
N SER A 48 8.21 3.75 13.98
CA SER A 48 7.89 2.55 14.75
C SER A 48 6.77 2.83 15.73
N LEU A 49 5.77 1.93 15.77
CA LEU A 49 4.62 2.04 16.65
C LEU A 49 4.22 0.65 17.17
N THR A 50 3.74 0.60 18.41
CA THR A 50 3.08 -0.58 18.97
C THR A 50 1.66 -0.20 19.35
N VAL A 51 0.68 -0.99 18.93
CA VAL A 51 -0.74 -0.76 19.21
C VAL A 51 -1.42 -2.03 19.67
N LEU A 52 -2.60 -1.89 20.30
CA LEU A 52 -3.45 -3.02 20.64
C LEU A 52 -4.03 -3.66 19.38
N ASN A 53 -4.23 -4.98 19.41
CA ASN A 53 -4.92 -5.71 18.37
C ASN A 53 -6.27 -5.07 18.01
N GLY A 54 -6.59 -5.01 16.72
CA GLY A 54 -7.79 -4.36 16.18
C GLY A 54 -7.70 -2.84 16.00
N THR A 55 -6.63 -2.19 16.45
CA THR A 55 -6.42 -0.74 16.27
C THR A 55 -6.12 -0.41 14.80
N ASN A 56 -6.84 0.56 14.23
CA ASN A 56 -6.45 1.17 12.95
C ASN A 56 -5.26 2.11 13.19
N VAL A 57 -4.27 2.05 12.31
CA VAL A 57 -3.15 2.99 12.29
C VAL A 57 -3.20 3.84 11.03
N HIS A 58 -2.78 5.09 11.16
CA HIS A 58 -2.64 5.99 10.03
C HIS A 58 -1.24 5.86 9.47
N ILE A 59 -1.14 5.63 8.17
CA ILE A 59 0.13 5.48 7.44
C ILE A 59 0.21 6.62 6.44
N GLY A 60 1.38 7.24 6.36
CA GLY A 60 1.64 8.39 5.49
C GLY A 60 2.94 8.21 4.71
N VAL A 61 3.00 8.78 3.51
CA VAL A 61 4.17 8.81 2.62
C VAL A 61 4.54 10.25 2.31
N PHE A 62 5.81 10.57 2.52
CA PHE A 62 6.40 11.89 2.36
C PHE A 62 7.59 11.82 1.39
N TYR A 63 8.03 12.97 0.89
CA TYR A 63 9.21 13.05 0.02
C TYR A 63 10.24 14.06 0.51
N ASN A 64 11.51 13.79 0.15
CA ASN A 64 12.67 14.66 0.46
C ASN A 64 12.82 14.99 1.95
N GLY A 65 12.45 14.03 2.80
CA GLY A 65 12.31 14.23 4.23
C GLY A 65 10.86 14.08 4.66
N TRP A 66 10.62 14.29 5.95
CA TRP A 66 9.27 14.17 6.50
C TRP A 66 8.69 15.58 6.71
N GLY A 67 7.41 15.76 6.32
CA GLY A 67 6.65 17.00 6.50
C GLY A 67 5.91 17.43 5.23
N THR A 68 6.38 17.01 4.05
CA THR A 68 5.71 17.26 2.77
C THR A 68 5.20 15.96 2.18
N THR A 69 3.89 15.88 1.95
CA THR A 69 3.23 14.67 1.44
C THR A 69 3.51 14.49 -0.05
N VAL A 70 3.58 13.25 -0.49
CA VAL A 70 3.65 12.96 -1.93
C VAL A 70 2.36 13.34 -2.63
N ALA A 71 2.42 13.55 -3.95
CA ALA A 71 1.24 13.73 -4.77
C ALA A 71 0.35 12.47 -4.72
N ASN A 72 -0.96 12.65 -4.60
CA ASN A 72 -1.87 11.51 -4.57
C ASN A 72 -1.79 10.74 -5.90
N GLY A 73 -1.81 9.41 -5.82
CA GLY A 73 -1.66 8.53 -6.98
C GLY A 73 -0.25 8.44 -7.57
N SER A 74 0.78 8.99 -6.90
CA SER A 74 2.18 8.92 -7.37
C SER A 74 3.05 7.84 -6.73
N VAL A 75 2.51 7.17 -5.72
CA VAL A 75 3.20 6.10 -5.02
C VAL A 75 2.26 4.93 -4.79
N ASP A 76 2.82 3.73 -4.79
CA ASP A 76 2.19 2.53 -4.27
C ASP A 76 2.72 2.25 -2.86
N LEU A 77 1.81 2.08 -1.90
CA LEU A 77 2.15 1.71 -0.54
C LEU A 77 1.89 0.21 -0.33
N TYR A 78 2.87 -0.49 0.22
CA TYR A 78 2.80 -1.91 0.52
C TYR A 78 2.89 -2.17 2.02
N ALA A 79 2.05 -3.09 2.50
CA ALA A 79 2.20 -3.72 3.81
C ALA A 79 2.94 -5.06 3.65
N ILE A 80 3.93 -5.28 4.51
CA ILE A 80 4.86 -6.41 4.42
C ILE A 80 4.89 -7.17 5.74
N GLU A 81 4.65 -8.48 5.69
CA GLU A 81 4.79 -9.40 6.82
C GLU A 81 5.62 -10.61 6.38
N GLY A 82 6.84 -10.72 6.89
CA GLY A 82 7.79 -11.73 6.42
C GLY A 82 8.08 -11.55 4.92
N SER A 83 7.73 -12.54 4.11
CA SER A 83 7.87 -12.49 2.64
C SER A 83 6.61 -12.05 1.90
N LEU A 84 5.49 -11.86 2.60
CA LEU A 84 4.22 -11.42 2.01
C LEU A 84 4.24 -9.90 1.86
N ALA A 85 4.05 -9.40 0.64
CA ALA A 85 3.84 -7.99 0.34
C ALA A 85 2.46 -7.77 -0.28
N ILE A 86 1.69 -6.82 0.27
CA ILE A 86 0.31 -6.54 -0.13
C ILE A 86 0.22 -5.05 -0.49
N PRO A 87 -0.23 -4.67 -1.71
CA PRO A 87 -0.52 -3.27 -2.01
C PRO A 87 -1.76 -2.84 -1.20
N ILE A 88 -1.66 -1.71 -0.49
CA ILE A 88 -2.73 -1.21 0.39
C ILE A 88 -3.28 0.15 -0.02
N SER A 89 -2.51 0.96 -0.76
CA SER A 89 -2.97 2.28 -1.23
C SER A 89 -2.17 2.74 -2.43
N THR A 90 -2.80 3.57 -3.28
CA THR A 90 -2.17 4.36 -4.33
C THR A 90 -2.33 5.84 -3.96
N GLY A 91 -1.45 6.35 -3.10
CA GLY A 91 -1.63 7.65 -2.49
C GLY A 91 -0.69 7.92 -1.32
N TRP A 92 -0.80 9.13 -0.77
CA TRP A 92 0.09 9.56 0.30
C TRP A 92 -0.37 9.09 1.68
N ASP A 93 -1.65 8.80 1.90
CA ASP A 93 -2.17 8.36 3.19
C ASP A 93 -3.19 7.21 3.11
N ILE A 94 -3.30 6.48 4.23
CA ILE A 94 -4.34 5.48 4.46
C ILE A 94 -4.49 5.17 5.95
N TRP A 95 -5.72 4.83 6.36
CA TRP A 95 -5.99 4.13 7.61
C TRP A 95 -6.04 2.63 7.39
N TRP A 96 -5.21 1.90 8.11
CA TRP A 96 -5.05 0.47 7.89
C TRP A 96 -5.03 -0.32 9.19
N LYS A 97 -5.54 -1.54 9.13
CA LYS A 97 -5.35 -2.56 10.15
C LYS A 97 -5.14 -3.92 9.49
N PRO A 98 -4.29 -4.78 10.06
CA PRO A 98 -4.14 -6.14 9.57
C PRO A 98 -5.34 -7.00 9.95
N SER A 99 -5.50 -8.12 9.26
CA SER A 99 -6.46 -9.18 9.62
C SER A 99 -6.01 -10.00 10.84
N ARG A 100 -4.73 -9.92 11.22
CA ARG A 100 -4.14 -10.62 12.36
C ARG A 100 -3.13 -9.75 13.11
N ALA A 101 -3.04 -9.95 14.43
CA ALA A 101 -1.99 -9.34 15.25
C ALA A 101 -0.63 -9.91 14.87
N SER A 102 0.27 -9.04 14.41
CA SER A 102 1.64 -9.37 14.03
C SER A 102 2.44 -8.09 13.87
N ARG A 103 3.72 -8.23 13.51
CA ARG A 103 4.57 -7.12 13.10
C ARG A 103 4.50 -6.94 11.58
N TRP A 104 4.07 -5.76 11.16
CA TRP A 104 4.03 -5.37 9.76
C TRP A 104 5.01 -4.24 9.49
N SER A 105 5.60 -4.27 8.30
CA SER A 105 6.45 -3.22 7.76
C SER A 105 5.73 -2.52 6.61
N PHE A 106 6.02 -1.25 6.37
CA PHE A 106 5.39 -0.46 5.33
C PHE A 106 6.46 0.19 4.48
N GLN A 107 6.33 0.03 3.16
CA GLN A 107 7.27 0.57 2.18
C GLN A 107 6.49 1.18 1.03
N ALA A 108 6.95 2.34 0.55
CA ALA A 108 6.37 3.01 -0.59
C ALA A 108 7.29 2.89 -1.80
N PHE A 109 6.69 2.75 -2.98
CA PHE A 109 7.38 2.75 -4.25
C PHE A 109 6.84 3.87 -5.12
N CYS A 110 7.77 4.59 -5.73
CA CYS A 110 7.48 5.68 -6.61
C CYS A 110 7.10 5.17 -8.00
N HIS A 111 6.05 5.74 -8.60
CA HIS A 111 5.70 5.45 -10.00
C HIS A 111 6.72 6.08 -10.95
N GLY A 112 7.04 5.34 -12.02
CA GLY A 112 7.90 5.81 -13.11
C GLY A 112 9.41 5.85 -12.80
N ARG A 113 9.83 5.70 -11.54
CA ARG A 113 11.26 5.69 -11.18
C ARG A 113 11.57 5.03 -9.83
N ALA A 114 12.78 4.50 -9.72
CA ALA A 114 13.32 4.05 -8.43
C ALA A 114 13.78 5.25 -7.59
N LEU A 115 13.32 5.30 -6.34
CA LEU A 115 13.77 6.22 -5.30
C LEU A 115 14.17 5.41 -4.07
N SER A 116 15.07 5.95 -3.26
CA SER A 116 15.26 5.41 -1.92
C SER A 116 13.95 5.60 -1.13
N SER A 117 13.50 4.55 -0.47
CA SER A 117 12.38 4.61 0.49
C SER A 117 12.86 4.00 1.79
N ASP A 118 12.55 4.66 2.90
CA ASP A 118 12.65 4.03 4.21
C ASP A 118 11.43 3.13 4.48
N ILE A 119 11.42 2.52 5.67
CA ILE A 119 10.41 1.57 6.11
C ILE A 119 9.87 2.03 7.46
N ALA A 120 8.55 2.03 7.62
CA ALA A 120 7.91 2.11 8.93
C ALA A 120 7.49 0.72 9.42
N THR A 121 7.43 0.51 10.72
CA THR A 121 6.96 -0.76 11.30
C THR A 121 5.89 -0.54 12.35
N VAL A 122 4.91 -1.43 12.39
CA VAL A 122 3.89 -1.43 13.43
C VAL A 122 3.73 -2.85 13.97
N THR A 123 3.73 -2.97 15.29
CA THR A 123 3.45 -4.24 15.99
C THR A 123 2.08 -4.16 16.63
N TRP A 124 1.18 -5.09 16.25
CA TRP A 124 -0.10 -5.29 16.94
C TRP A 124 0.06 -6.39 17.99
N ASN A 125 -0.25 -6.06 19.24
CA ASN A 125 -0.21 -6.97 20.39
C ASN A 125 -1.61 -7.26 20.94
#